data_AF-A0A944N507-F1
#
_entry.id   AF-A0A944N507-F1
#
_cell.length_a   1.000
_cell.length_b   1.000
_cell.length_c   1.000
_cell.angle_alpha   90.00
_cell.angle_beta   90.00
_cell.angle_gamma   90.00
#
_symmetry.space_group_name_H-M   'P 1'
#
loop_
_entity.id
_entity.type
_entity.pdbx_description
1 polymer ?
#
loop_
_entity_poly.entity_id
_entity_poly.type
_entity_poly.pdbx_seq_one_letter_code
_entity_poly.pdbx_strand_id
1 'polypeptide(L)'
;MRLFTQTAEDGVIAARFVYNGKSGLTGFRICFSLLSTCSAVSGCRIEHQLGGYTELMPDSPVLLKDGQEWNFSFKYDLERHAPLNVSWGPTGAYLKLKNGQAVDVFSEPLKFLTIASQPVKQHSPVEPELRLIPHPVLWEKESGTCDLSHGFCLPQTPPAEIQKLIHAFSSLINRYAFKDTLSSTGVTIHFENLHQKVKDEAYELEIKAESVSIRASAYNGFFYALISLLQLKESGDGIIPCGRIEDSPRFSWRGQHLDCARHYYEVDSILRLLDLMSFLKLNRFHWHLIDDEAFRLELSSVPELAARTGMRGHGCTIPGVFGGSKGPTGGTYSAEDVSRIIEHASSLGISVMPEIEIPAHSLALLKVIPEMRDPEDKSFEVSVQGYSENTINPAMPASWYFLKKVLPEISSLFPFGIIHLGCDELPPGVWEKSPAIEKLKFEQALKTTDDVQEWTMQQAAKILVEAGARPAAWEEAGRGNKGGIGNDALLFSWSGQEPGLKAAREGYEVVMSPAQHVYFDMAQSENPLDRGVSWAAIVSMEDALAWDPVPLDEPELEQNIIGIQGALWSETIIKDRDMDTMLVPRILALSEVSWSSTLRKRSLPEFMGTVKYFSRVLNQLGWESYHLN
;
A
#
# COMPACT_ATOMS: atom_id res chain seq x y z
N MET A 1 18.77 3.37 28.81
CA MET A 1 19.87 3.77 27.89
C MET A 1 19.24 4.51 26.73
N ARG A 2 19.93 5.48 26.13
CA ARG A 2 19.36 6.31 25.06
C ARG A 2 20.34 6.46 23.90
N LEU A 3 19.81 6.47 22.68
CA LEU A 3 20.52 6.82 21.46
C LEU A 3 19.99 8.16 20.96
N PHE A 4 20.87 9.14 20.84
CA PHE A 4 20.58 10.42 20.22
C PHE A 4 21.24 10.46 18.85
N THR A 5 20.51 10.91 17.83
CA THR A 5 21.06 11.13 16.49
C THR A 5 20.75 12.52 15.97
N GLN A 6 21.66 13.04 15.17
CA GLN A 6 21.54 14.34 14.54
C GLN A 6 22.24 14.32 13.18
N THR A 7 21.65 14.96 12.18
CA THR A 7 22.31 15.17 10.88
C THR A 7 23.52 16.10 11.03
N ALA A 8 24.57 15.81 10.27
CA ALA A 8 25.77 16.60 10.13
C ALA A 8 26.01 16.91 8.65
N GLU A 9 27.11 17.59 8.33
CA GLU A 9 27.50 17.89 6.95
C GLU A 9 27.60 16.61 6.09
N ASP A 10 27.39 16.76 4.78
CA ASP A 10 27.53 15.70 3.78
C ASP A 10 26.69 14.43 4.04
N GLY A 11 25.52 14.57 4.68
CA GLY A 11 24.58 13.46 4.93
C GLY A 11 25.01 12.51 6.05
N VAL A 12 26.07 12.84 6.79
CA VAL A 12 26.52 12.06 7.95
C VAL A 12 25.50 12.16 9.08
N ILE A 13 25.28 11.05 9.79
CA ILE A 13 24.51 11.01 11.03
C ILE A 13 25.50 10.90 12.19
N ALA A 14 25.55 11.94 13.01
CA ALA A 14 26.26 11.93 14.28
C ALA A 14 25.37 11.27 15.35
N ALA A 15 25.93 10.32 16.09
CA ALA A 15 25.24 9.55 17.09
C ALA A 15 25.95 9.60 18.45
N ARG A 16 25.15 9.69 19.51
CA ARG A 16 25.61 9.67 20.90
C ARG A 16 24.78 8.67 21.68
N PHE A 17 25.43 7.58 22.10
CA PHE A 17 24.84 6.58 22.96
C PHE A 17 25.18 6.86 24.43
N VAL A 18 24.15 6.96 25.28
CA VAL A 18 24.30 7.24 26.72
C VAL A 18 23.95 6.00 27.53
N TYR A 19 24.94 5.50 28.29
CA TYR A 19 24.81 4.32 29.11
C TYR A 19 24.43 4.67 30.56
N ASN A 20 23.27 4.18 31.02
CA ASN A 20 22.78 4.40 32.38
C ASN A 20 22.51 3.07 33.11
N GLY A 21 23.43 2.11 32.99
CA GLY A 21 23.31 0.78 33.61
C GLY A 21 24.17 0.61 34.85
N LYS A 22 23.83 -0.37 35.70
CA LYS A 22 24.44 -0.56 37.03
C LYS A 22 25.86 -1.14 37.00
N SER A 23 26.22 -1.91 35.97
CA SER A 23 27.53 -2.57 35.81
C SER A 23 28.32 -1.94 34.67
N GLY A 24 29.64 -2.16 34.59
CA GLY A 24 30.41 -1.74 33.42
C GLY A 24 29.94 -2.45 32.15
N LEU A 25 29.81 -1.69 31.04
CA LEU A 25 29.43 -2.20 29.73
C LEU A 25 30.65 -2.27 28.82
N THR A 26 30.95 -3.44 28.26
CA THR A 26 32.04 -3.66 27.31
C THR A 26 31.68 -4.77 26.32
N GLY A 27 32.33 -4.77 25.14
CA GLY A 27 32.11 -5.79 24.11
C GLY A 27 30.66 -5.87 23.63
N PHE A 28 29.97 -4.72 23.59
CA PHE A 28 28.58 -4.60 23.16
C PHE A 28 28.49 -4.16 21.70
N ARG A 29 27.33 -4.40 21.11
CA ARG A 29 26.93 -3.86 19.81
C ARG A 29 25.65 -3.05 19.98
N ILE A 30 25.54 -1.92 19.30
CA ILE A 30 24.27 -1.22 19.14
C ILE A 30 23.65 -1.66 17.81
N CYS A 31 22.42 -2.12 17.88
CA CYS A 31 21.65 -2.64 16.77
C CYS A 31 20.50 -1.68 16.48
N PHE A 32 20.21 -1.41 15.21
CA PHE A 32 19.06 -0.61 14.76
C PHE A 32 18.79 -0.92 13.28
N SER A 33 17.67 -0.42 12.75
CA SER A 33 17.41 -0.42 11.32
C SER A 33 17.43 0.99 10.76
N LEU A 34 17.94 1.11 9.54
CA LEU A 34 17.77 2.24 8.64
C LEU A 34 16.87 1.82 7.47
N LEU A 35 16.61 2.73 6.53
CA LEU A 35 15.86 2.43 5.31
C LEU A 35 16.70 1.70 4.24
N SER A 36 18.03 1.75 4.36
CA SER A 36 18.98 1.18 3.41
C SER A 36 20.33 1.00 4.11
N THR A 37 21.31 0.41 3.42
CA THR A 37 22.64 0.14 3.96
C THR A 37 23.40 1.43 4.28
N CYS A 38 24.35 1.32 5.21
CA CYS A 38 25.18 2.43 5.65
C CYS A 38 26.62 2.00 5.88
N SER A 39 27.52 2.98 5.87
CA SER A 39 28.94 2.85 6.18
C SER A 39 29.30 3.56 7.49
N ALA A 40 30.24 2.98 8.23
CA ALA A 40 30.82 3.62 9.42
C ALA A 40 31.72 4.80 9.01
N VAL A 41 31.64 5.92 9.75
CA VAL A 41 32.42 7.13 9.48
C VAL A 41 33.47 7.36 10.56
N SER A 42 33.10 7.37 11.85
CA SER A 42 34.03 7.61 12.95
C SER A 42 33.55 6.97 14.26
N GLY A 43 34.49 6.51 15.09
CA GLY A 43 34.22 5.99 16.44
C GLY A 43 33.52 4.62 16.46
N CYS A 44 33.24 4.02 15.31
CA CYS A 44 32.57 2.73 15.19
C CYS A 44 33.08 1.93 13.99
N ARG A 45 32.74 0.64 13.98
CA ARG A 45 32.79 -0.23 12.80
C ARG A 45 31.48 -0.99 12.67
N ILE A 46 31.14 -1.38 11.45
CA ILE A 46 30.03 -2.30 11.17
C ILE A 46 30.52 -3.72 11.39
N GLU A 47 29.78 -4.45 12.22
CA GLU A 47 30.03 -5.86 12.52
C GLU A 47 29.14 -6.78 11.68
N HIS A 48 27.91 -6.34 11.42
CA HIS A 48 26.94 -7.07 10.61
C HIS A 48 25.92 -6.10 10.01
N GLN A 49 25.49 -6.36 8.78
CA GLN A 49 24.43 -5.61 8.12
C GLN A 49 23.63 -6.55 7.21
N LEU A 50 22.31 -6.34 7.14
CA LEU A 50 21.40 -7.04 6.22
C LEU A 50 20.32 -6.03 5.80
N GLY A 51 20.39 -5.55 4.55
CA GLY A 51 19.62 -4.38 4.14
C GLY A 51 19.86 -3.22 5.10
N GLY A 52 18.79 -2.60 5.58
CA GLY A 52 18.85 -1.52 6.57
C GLY A 52 19.23 -1.95 8.00
N TYR A 53 19.13 -3.23 8.37
CA TYR A 53 19.48 -3.69 9.72
C TYR A 53 21.00 -3.65 9.93
N THR A 54 21.47 -2.93 10.96
CA THR A 54 22.89 -2.70 11.21
C THR A 54 23.27 -3.01 12.66
N GLU A 55 24.38 -3.73 12.85
CA GLU A 55 25.07 -3.90 14.14
C GLU A 55 26.40 -3.10 14.13
N LEU A 56 26.45 -2.03 14.92
CA LEU A 56 27.66 -1.21 15.12
C LEU A 56 28.35 -1.54 16.45
N MET A 57 29.67 -1.44 16.47
CA MET A 57 30.46 -1.54 17.70
C MET A 57 31.61 -0.52 17.74
N PRO A 58 32.11 -0.16 18.93
CA PRO A 58 33.26 0.74 19.06
C PRO A 58 34.47 0.23 18.27
N ASP A 59 35.13 1.12 17.52
CA ASP A 59 36.32 0.81 16.71
C ASP A 59 37.53 0.37 17.56
N SER A 60 37.53 0.72 18.83
CA SER A 60 38.51 0.39 19.86
C SER A 60 37.82 -0.12 21.13
N PRO A 61 38.49 -0.91 22.00
CA PRO A 61 37.86 -1.41 23.22
C PRO A 61 37.40 -0.27 24.16
N VAL A 62 36.10 -0.25 24.47
CA VAL A 62 35.49 0.73 25.39
C VAL A 62 34.91 0.02 26.62
N LEU A 63 35.02 0.67 27.78
CA LEU A 63 34.32 0.34 29.01
C LEU A 63 33.46 1.55 29.42
N LEU A 64 32.14 1.45 29.26
CA LEU A 64 31.21 2.48 29.71
C LEU A 64 30.72 2.20 31.14
N LYS A 65 30.79 3.22 31.99
CA LYS A 65 30.16 3.27 33.32
C LYS A 65 28.89 4.13 33.27
N ASP A 66 28.08 4.05 34.32
CA ASP A 66 26.86 4.85 34.45
C ASP A 66 27.11 6.34 34.14
N GLY A 67 26.27 6.91 33.27
CA GLY A 67 26.36 8.27 32.77
C GLY A 67 27.41 8.53 31.68
N GLN A 68 28.22 7.53 31.31
CA GLN A 68 29.22 7.69 30.24
C GLN A 68 28.61 7.48 28.85
N GLU A 69 29.29 8.04 27.87
CA GLU A 69 28.81 8.13 26.50
C GLU A 69 29.79 7.51 25.52
N TRP A 70 29.25 7.01 24.41
CA TRP A 70 30.00 6.64 23.23
C TRP A 70 29.48 7.46 22.04
N ASN A 71 30.37 8.23 21.44
CA ASN A 71 30.10 9.05 20.26
C ASN A 71 30.64 8.35 19.03
N PHE A 72 29.83 8.31 17.98
CA PHE A 72 30.18 7.70 16.71
C PHE A 72 29.38 8.34 15.58
N SER A 73 29.75 8.06 14.34
CA SER A 73 29.00 8.52 13.17
C SER A 73 28.99 7.48 12.06
N PHE A 74 27.94 7.54 11.25
CA PHE A 74 27.72 6.68 10.09
C PHE A 74 26.98 7.48 9.01
N LYS A 75 26.96 6.97 7.78
CA LYS A 75 26.30 7.60 6.64
C LYS A 75 25.71 6.53 5.74
N TYR A 76 24.55 6.79 5.13
CA TYR A 76 24.02 5.91 4.07
C TYR A 76 25.04 5.72 2.94
N ASP A 77 25.08 4.53 2.34
CA ASP A 77 26.07 4.23 1.29
C ASP A 77 25.83 5.05 0.02
N LEU A 78 24.57 5.27 -0.33
CA LEU A 78 24.17 6.07 -1.48
C LEU A 78 23.89 7.51 -1.05
N GLU A 79 24.49 8.47 -1.75
CA GLU A 79 24.29 9.91 -1.46
C GLU A 79 22.82 10.32 -1.58
N ARG A 80 22.07 9.71 -2.52
CA ARG A 80 20.63 9.95 -2.68
C ARG A 80 19.78 9.55 -1.46
N HIS A 81 20.33 8.76 -0.53
CA HIS A 81 19.69 8.35 0.72
C HIS A 81 20.11 9.23 1.90
N ALA A 82 20.78 10.37 1.66
CA ALA A 82 21.05 11.33 2.72
C ALA A 82 19.75 11.70 3.46
N PRO A 83 19.75 11.82 4.80
CA PRO A 83 18.51 12.02 5.55
C PRO A 83 17.77 13.29 5.15
N LEU A 84 16.53 13.14 4.70
CA LEU A 84 15.66 14.26 4.31
C LEU A 84 14.63 14.60 5.39
N ASN A 85 14.17 13.60 6.14
CA ASN A 85 13.22 13.77 7.24
C ASN A 85 13.48 12.72 8.34
N VAL A 86 12.69 12.77 9.43
CA VAL A 86 12.83 11.90 10.60
C VAL A 86 12.77 10.41 10.30
N SER A 87 12.13 10.00 9.19
CA SER A 87 12.01 8.60 8.77
C SER A 87 13.34 7.96 8.37
N TRP A 88 14.32 8.79 8.01
CA TRP A 88 15.67 8.34 7.64
C TRP A 88 16.59 8.09 8.84
N GLY A 89 16.09 8.28 10.07
CA GLY A 89 16.81 7.99 11.31
C GLY A 89 16.80 6.51 11.71
N PRO A 90 17.63 6.12 12.69
CA PRO A 90 17.64 4.76 13.20
C PRO A 90 16.36 4.42 13.97
N THR A 91 15.72 3.32 13.59
CA THR A 91 14.52 2.76 14.23
C THR A 91 14.85 1.43 14.92
N GLY A 92 14.03 1.05 15.90
CA GLY A 92 14.16 -0.25 16.58
C GLY A 92 15.50 -0.48 17.29
N ALA A 93 16.07 0.55 17.95
CA ALA A 93 17.38 0.43 18.56
C ALA A 93 17.41 -0.51 19.79
N TYR A 94 18.44 -1.34 19.90
CA TYR A 94 18.73 -2.15 21.08
C TYR A 94 20.23 -2.44 21.22
N LEU A 95 20.67 -2.91 22.39
CA LEU A 95 22.02 -3.42 22.59
C LEU A 95 22.04 -4.94 22.48
N LYS A 96 23.04 -5.47 21.79
CA LYS A 96 23.42 -6.89 21.84
C LYS A 96 24.71 -7.05 22.63
N LEU A 97 24.61 -7.77 23.75
CA LEU A 97 25.73 -8.00 24.66
C LEU A 97 26.57 -9.20 24.22
N LYS A 98 27.80 -9.31 24.73
CA LYS A 98 28.73 -10.42 24.42
C LYS A 98 28.15 -11.81 24.71
N ASN A 99 27.25 -11.92 25.69
CA ASN A 99 26.56 -13.16 26.04
C ASN A 99 25.34 -13.45 25.14
N GLY A 100 25.09 -12.65 24.10
CA GLY A 100 23.97 -12.79 23.18
C GLY A 100 22.66 -12.13 23.65
N GLN A 101 22.62 -11.60 24.87
CA GLN A 101 21.42 -10.95 25.42
C GLN A 101 21.15 -9.61 24.73
N ALA A 102 19.87 -9.36 24.41
CA ALA A 102 19.39 -8.08 23.91
C ALA A 102 18.83 -7.19 25.03
N VAL A 103 19.14 -5.89 25.01
CA VAL A 103 18.66 -4.91 26.00
C VAL A 103 18.12 -3.67 25.29
N ASP A 104 16.96 -3.18 25.72
CA ASP A 104 16.28 -2.06 25.05
C ASP A 104 17.08 -0.76 25.08
N VAL A 105 17.08 -0.05 23.95
CA VAL A 105 17.63 1.30 23.82
C VAL A 105 16.52 2.20 23.29
N PHE A 106 16.24 3.29 24.00
CA PHE A 106 15.33 4.29 23.48
C PHE A 106 16.06 5.14 22.43
N SER A 107 15.64 5.04 21.17
CA SER A 107 16.13 5.89 20.08
C SER A 107 15.27 7.15 20.01
N GLU A 108 15.88 8.31 20.18
CA GLU A 108 15.19 9.59 19.94
C GLU A 108 15.09 9.83 18.42
N PRO A 109 14.03 10.49 17.92
CA PRO A 109 13.93 10.85 16.51
C PRO A 109 15.16 11.61 16.01
N LEU A 110 15.54 11.38 14.76
CA LEU A 110 16.65 12.08 14.13
C LEU A 110 16.44 13.59 14.16
N LYS A 111 17.43 14.32 14.68
CA LYS A 111 17.40 15.78 14.71
C LYS A 111 18.07 16.37 13.48
N PHE A 112 17.54 17.50 13.02
CA PHE A 112 18.11 18.28 11.92
C PHE A 112 18.74 19.55 12.47
N LEU A 113 19.97 19.87 12.04
CA LEU A 113 20.69 21.10 12.46
C LEU A 113 19.97 22.38 12.03
N THR A 114 19.31 22.34 10.87
CA THR A 114 18.55 23.45 10.32
C THR A 114 17.17 22.94 9.95
N ILE A 115 16.12 23.51 10.56
CA ILE A 115 14.73 23.30 10.12
C ILE A 115 14.36 24.59 9.40
N ALA A 116 14.38 24.55 8.07
CA ALA A 116 13.82 25.65 7.30
C ALA A 116 12.30 25.68 7.53
N SER A 117 11.75 26.80 8.01
CA SER A 117 10.29 26.93 8.06
C SER A 117 9.79 27.05 6.63
N GLN A 118 9.09 26.04 6.15
CA GLN A 118 8.42 26.16 4.86
C GLN A 118 7.04 26.80 5.07
N PRO A 119 6.68 27.81 4.26
CA PRO A 119 5.33 28.32 4.27
C PRO A 119 4.37 27.21 3.81
N VAL A 120 3.36 26.92 4.62
CA VAL A 120 2.26 26.03 4.23
C VAL A 120 1.59 26.63 2.99
N LYS A 121 1.41 25.83 1.93
CA LYS A 121 0.66 26.25 0.73
C LYS A 121 -0.75 26.65 1.18
N GLN A 122 -1.07 27.94 1.06
CA GLN A 122 -2.41 28.43 1.34
C GLN A 122 -3.26 28.27 0.09
N HIS A 123 -4.35 27.50 0.21
CA HIS A 123 -5.37 27.40 -0.82
C HIS A 123 -6.55 28.29 -0.46
N SER A 124 -7.20 28.87 -1.47
CA SER A 124 -8.45 29.60 -1.33
C SER A 124 -9.61 28.66 -1.69
N PRO A 125 -10.18 27.90 -0.74
CA PRO A 125 -11.26 26.97 -1.04
C PRO A 125 -12.50 27.71 -1.54
N VAL A 126 -13.20 27.09 -2.49
CA VAL A 126 -14.50 27.56 -2.99
C VAL A 126 -15.61 26.74 -2.33
N GLU A 127 -16.68 27.37 -1.87
CA GLU A 127 -17.82 26.63 -1.29
C GLU A 127 -18.43 25.72 -2.38
N PRO A 128 -18.47 24.40 -2.16
CA PRO A 128 -18.97 23.47 -3.17
C PRO A 128 -20.51 23.51 -3.25
N GLU A 129 -21.05 23.39 -4.46
CA GLU A 129 -22.50 23.28 -4.67
C GLU A 129 -23.07 21.94 -4.20
N LEU A 130 -22.23 20.90 -4.22
CA LEU A 130 -22.53 19.55 -3.74
C LEU A 130 -21.33 19.00 -2.96
N ARG A 131 -21.55 18.64 -1.70
CA ARG A 131 -20.51 18.16 -0.79
C ARG A 131 -20.33 16.64 -0.91
N LEU A 132 -19.86 16.18 -2.07
CA LEU A 132 -19.72 14.75 -2.38
C LEU A 132 -18.30 14.41 -2.88
N ILE A 133 -17.75 13.28 -2.44
CA ILE A 133 -16.46 12.74 -2.91
C ILE A 133 -16.60 11.23 -3.13
N PRO A 134 -16.45 10.71 -4.35
CA PRO A 134 -16.11 11.44 -5.57
C PRO A 134 -17.27 12.31 -6.10
N HIS A 135 -16.95 13.30 -6.94
CA HIS A 135 -17.96 14.11 -7.63
C HIS A 135 -18.70 13.25 -8.66
N PRO A 136 -20.04 13.36 -8.77
CA PRO A 136 -20.79 12.55 -9.71
C PRO A 136 -20.57 13.02 -11.16
N VAL A 137 -20.86 12.14 -12.12
CA VAL A 137 -20.83 12.48 -13.55
C VAL A 137 -21.76 13.67 -13.87
N LEU A 138 -23.00 13.63 -13.38
CA LEU A 138 -23.98 14.71 -13.53
C LEU A 138 -24.59 15.07 -12.18
N TRP A 139 -24.71 16.37 -11.93
CA TRP A 139 -25.47 16.94 -10.83
C TRP A 139 -26.32 18.10 -11.34
N GLU A 140 -27.63 17.98 -11.18
CA GLU A 140 -28.61 19.01 -11.54
C GLU A 140 -29.33 19.48 -10.27
N LYS A 141 -28.98 20.67 -9.80
CA LYS A 141 -29.60 21.27 -8.62
C LYS A 141 -31.03 21.73 -8.92
N GLU A 142 -31.96 21.35 -8.05
CA GLU A 142 -33.33 21.87 -8.04
C GLU A 142 -33.56 22.86 -6.89
N SER A 143 -34.73 23.49 -6.87
CA SER A 143 -35.11 24.39 -5.78
C SER A 143 -35.49 23.62 -4.51
N GLY A 144 -35.06 24.14 -3.37
CA GLY A 144 -35.36 23.57 -2.05
C GLY A 144 -34.27 22.67 -1.48
N THR A 145 -34.56 22.11 -0.32
CA THR A 145 -33.67 21.23 0.44
C THR A 145 -34.44 20.02 0.96
N CYS A 146 -33.75 18.91 1.13
CA CYS A 146 -34.23 17.72 1.82
C CYS A 146 -33.64 17.68 3.23
N ASP A 147 -34.49 17.47 4.24
CA ASP A 147 -34.07 17.36 5.64
C ASP A 147 -33.89 15.88 6.03
N LEU A 148 -32.64 15.44 6.02
CA LEU A 148 -32.18 14.11 6.41
C LEU A 148 -31.72 14.06 7.88
N SER A 149 -32.01 15.07 8.70
CA SER A 149 -31.63 15.08 10.13
C SER A 149 -32.23 13.91 10.92
N HIS A 150 -33.39 13.40 10.49
CA HIS A 150 -34.05 12.23 11.06
C HIS A 150 -33.71 10.91 10.34
N GLY A 151 -32.74 10.92 9.42
CA GLY A 151 -32.27 9.74 8.71
C GLY A 151 -33.16 9.28 7.55
N PHE A 152 -33.00 8.01 7.20
CA PHE A 152 -33.63 7.35 6.06
C PHE A 152 -34.68 6.35 6.54
N CYS A 153 -35.88 6.43 5.98
CA CYS A 153 -36.92 5.43 6.13
C CYS A 153 -36.82 4.43 4.97
N LEU A 154 -36.18 3.29 5.24
CA LEU A 154 -36.03 2.20 4.28
C LEU A 154 -37.31 1.34 4.21
N PRO A 155 -37.62 0.70 3.07
CA PRO A 155 -38.79 -0.16 2.94
C PRO A 155 -38.80 -1.31 3.95
N GLN A 156 -39.96 -1.60 4.55
CA GLN A 156 -40.10 -2.69 5.52
C GLN A 156 -40.10 -4.09 4.87
N THR A 157 -40.52 -4.19 3.61
CA THR A 157 -40.59 -5.45 2.85
C THR A 157 -39.91 -5.30 1.48
N PRO A 158 -38.59 -5.06 1.45
CA PRO A 158 -37.85 -4.92 0.21
C PRO A 158 -37.67 -6.28 -0.49
N PRO A 159 -37.43 -6.31 -1.81
CA PRO A 159 -36.95 -7.51 -2.51
C PRO A 159 -35.67 -8.07 -1.87
N ALA A 160 -35.42 -9.37 -1.99
CA ALA A 160 -34.30 -10.06 -1.32
C ALA A 160 -32.92 -9.44 -1.63
N GLU A 161 -32.71 -8.96 -2.86
CA GLU A 161 -31.48 -8.28 -3.28
C GLU A 161 -31.26 -6.96 -2.51
N ILE A 162 -32.33 -6.17 -2.34
CA ILE A 162 -32.32 -4.93 -1.56
C ILE A 162 -32.23 -5.21 -0.06
N GLN A 163 -32.75 -6.35 0.43
CA GLN A 163 -32.58 -6.73 1.83
C GLN A 163 -31.10 -6.96 2.19
N LYS A 164 -30.35 -7.66 1.34
CA LYS A 164 -28.90 -7.87 1.52
C LYS A 164 -28.14 -6.54 1.52
N LEU A 165 -28.47 -5.67 0.57
CA LEU A 165 -27.94 -4.32 0.45
C LEU A 165 -28.16 -3.51 1.75
N ILE A 166 -29.39 -3.48 2.24
CA ILE A 166 -29.75 -2.76 3.47
C ILE A 166 -28.98 -3.31 4.67
N HIS A 167 -28.79 -4.63 4.76
CA HIS A 167 -28.01 -5.24 5.84
C HIS A 167 -26.53 -4.84 5.80
N ALA A 168 -25.91 -4.85 4.61
CA ALA A 168 -24.53 -4.43 4.43
C ALA A 168 -24.35 -2.93 4.77
N PHE A 169 -25.22 -2.07 4.25
CA PHE A 169 -25.22 -0.64 4.55
C PHE A 169 -25.44 -0.37 6.05
N SER A 170 -26.41 -1.04 6.68
CA SER A 170 -26.68 -0.94 8.12
C SER A 170 -25.47 -1.37 8.96
N SER A 171 -24.77 -2.42 8.54
CA SER A 171 -23.57 -2.88 9.22
C SER A 171 -22.43 -1.88 9.11
N LEU A 172 -22.24 -1.26 7.95
CA LEU A 172 -21.24 -0.22 7.72
C LEU A 172 -21.48 1.03 8.60
N ILE A 173 -22.70 1.58 8.58
CA ILE A 173 -23.03 2.78 9.39
C ILE A 173 -22.89 2.53 10.89
N ASN A 174 -23.18 1.30 11.35
CA ASN A 174 -23.02 0.91 12.75
C ASN A 174 -21.54 0.88 13.15
N ARG A 175 -20.65 0.38 12.28
CA ARG A 175 -19.20 0.40 12.52
C ARG A 175 -18.63 1.81 12.60
N TYR A 176 -19.17 2.73 11.80
CA TYR A 176 -18.84 4.16 11.87
C TYR A 176 -19.50 4.91 13.03
N ALA A 177 -20.38 4.26 13.79
CA ALA A 177 -21.17 4.89 14.84
C ALA A 177 -21.93 6.13 14.34
N PHE A 178 -22.36 6.15 13.07
CA PHE A 178 -23.27 7.17 12.58
C PHE A 178 -24.63 7.01 13.27
N LYS A 179 -25.07 8.08 13.94
CA LYS A 179 -26.34 8.10 14.67
C LYS A 179 -27.46 8.57 13.76
N ASP A 180 -28.67 8.06 14.04
CA ASP A 180 -29.91 8.53 13.42
C ASP A 180 -29.88 8.48 11.87
N THR A 181 -29.07 7.58 11.29
CA THR A 181 -29.00 7.40 9.84
C THR A 181 -30.19 6.61 9.31
N LEU A 182 -30.67 5.61 10.06
CA LEU A 182 -31.86 4.81 9.71
C LEU A 182 -32.94 5.03 10.75
N SER A 183 -34.13 5.45 10.32
CA SER A 183 -35.26 5.73 11.20
C SER A 183 -36.59 5.58 10.47
N SER A 184 -37.61 5.07 11.17
CA SER A 184 -38.98 5.01 10.64
C SER A 184 -39.62 6.39 10.42
N THR A 185 -39.07 7.44 11.02
CA THR A 185 -39.51 8.84 10.82
C THR A 185 -38.61 9.60 9.86
N GLY A 186 -37.64 8.93 9.25
CA GLY A 186 -36.72 9.52 8.27
C GLY A 186 -37.38 9.76 6.91
N VAL A 187 -36.62 10.32 5.98
CA VAL A 187 -37.05 10.54 4.59
C VAL A 187 -37.22 9.20 3.88
N THR A 188 -38.32 9.03 3.16
CA THR A 188 -38.64 7.76 2.50
C THR A 188 -37.69 7.51 1.34
N ILE A 189 -37.04 6.33 1.33
CA ILE A 189 -36.17 5.88 0.24
C ILE A 189 -36.91 4.87 -0.63
N HIS A 190 -37.02 5.17 -1.92
CA HIS A 190 -37.58 4.29 -2.93
C HIS A 190 -36.45 3.66 -3.75
N PHE A 191 -36.53 2.34 -3.97
CA PHE A 191 -35.60 1.61 -4.82
C PHE A 191 -36.31 1.18 -6.09
N GLU A 192 -35.74 1.51 -7.25
CA GLU A 192 -36.27 1.16 -8.55
C GLU A 192 -35.18 0.49 -9.41
N ASN A 193 -35.52 -0.61 -10.07
CA ASN A 193 -34.59 -1.26 -10.99
C ASN A 193 -34.59 -0.54 -12.35
N LEU A 194 -33.39 -0.19 -12.83
CA LEU A 194 -33.23 0.26 -14.21
C LEU A 194 -33.36 -0.95 -15.15
N HIS A 195 -34.40 -0.96 -15.98
CA HIS A 195 -34.64 -2.02 -16.95
C HIS A 195 -33.71 -1.94 -18.18
N GLN A 196 -32.99 -0.83 -18.34
CA GLN A 196 -32.01 -0.63 -19.40
C GLN A 196 -30.63 -1.12 -18.96
N LYS A 197 -29.84 -1.68 -19.89
CA LYS A 197 -28.49 -2.14 -19.62
C LYS A 197 -27.54 -0.95 -19.40
N VAL A 198 -27.30 -0.58 -18.15
CA VAL A 198 -26.28 0.38 -17.71
C VAL A 198 -25.10 -0.36 -17.06
N LYS A 199 -23.99 0.33 -16.78
CA LYS A 199 -22.84 -0.25 -16.05
C LYS A 199 -23.28 -0.73 -14.65
N ASP A 200 -22.70 -1.82 -14.14
CA ASP A 200 -23.12 -2.45 -12.87
C ASP A 200 -22.99 -1.54 -11.63
N GLU A 201 -22.14 -0.53 -11.70
CA GLU A 201 -21.90 0.43 -10.63
C GLU A 201 -22.60 1.78 -10.87
N ALA A 202 -23.37 1.91 -11.96
CA ALA A 202 -24.10 3.13 -12.29
C ALA A 202 -25.39 3.25 -11.45
N TYR A 203 -25.75 4.49 -11.11
CA TYR A 203 -26.97 4.78 -10.38
C TYR A 203 -27.53 6.18 -10.71
N GLU A 204 -28.83 6.34 -10.46
CA GLU A 204 -29.51 7.62 -10.44
C GLU A 204 -30.04 7.89 -9.02
N LEU A 205 -29.92 9.13 -8.56
CA LEU A 205 -30.49 9.61 -7.31
C LEU A 205 -31.37 10.83 -7.59
N GLU A 206 -32.65 10.76 -7.23
CA GLU A 206 -33.57 11.90 -7.28
C GLU A 206 -33.90 12.31 -5.84
N ILE A 207 -33.44 13.50 -5.42
CA ILE A 207 -33.63 14.04 -4.07
C ILE A 207 -34.73 15.10 -4.11
N LYS A 208 -35.84 14.84 -3.43
CA LYS A 208 -36.95 15.78 -3.22
C LYS A 208 -37.06 16.13 -1.73
N ALA A 209 -37.87 17.13 -1.42
CA ALA A 209 -38.02 17.63 -0.04
C ALA A 209 -38.41 16.52 0.97
N GLU A 210 -39.26 15.58 0.57
CA GLU A 210 -39.84 14.55 1.47
C GLU A 210 -39.55 13.11 1.02
N SER A 211 -38.83 12.90 -0.09
CA SER A 211 -38.52 11.56 -0.62
C SER A 211 -37.23 11.54 -1.42
N VAL A 212 -36.61 10.36 -1.47
CA VAL A 212 -35.45 10.09 -2.32
C VAL A 212 -35.72 8.84 -3.14
N SER A 213 -35.48 8.89 -4.44
CA SER A 213 -35.52 7.71 -5.32
C SER A 213 -34.10 7.31 -5.72
N ILE A 214 -33.78 6.02 -5.57
CA ILE A 214 -32.54 5.40 -6.02
C ILE A 214 -32.88 4.45 -7.16
N ARG A 215 -32.24 4.63 -8.31
CA ARG A 215 -32.34 3.72 -9.46
C ARG A 215 -30.99 3.12 -9.80
N ALA A 216 -30.92 1.80 -9.97
CA ALA A 216 -29.72 1.10 -10.45
C ALA A 216 -30.10 -0.24 -11.12
N SER A 217 -29.15 -0.87 -11.80
CA SER A 217 -29.35 -2.20 -12.43
C SER A 217 -28.71 -3.35 -11.64
N ALA A 218 -27.81 -3.06 -10.70
CA ALA A 218 -27.06 -4.06 -9.94
C ALA A 218 -26.73 -3.58 -8.52
N TYR A 219 -26.27 -4.52 -7.69
CA TYR A 219 -26.00 -4.32 -6.26
C TYR A 219 -25.10 -3.11 -5.98
N ASN A 220 -23.96 -2.98 -6.67
CA ASN A 220 -23.00 -1.90 -6.41
C ASN A 220 -23.56 -0.52 -6.77
N GLY A 221 -24.37 -0.39 -7.83
CA GLY A 221 -25.06 0.87 -8.14
C GLY A 221 -25.97 1.33 -6.99
N PHE A 222 -26.82 0.43 -6.48
CA PHE A 222 -27.67 0.74 -5.32
C PHE A 222 -26.84 1.07 -4.06
N PHE A 223 -25.76 0.34 -3.83
CA PHE A 223 -24.89 0.55 -2.68
C PHE A 223 -24.19 1.90 -2.74
N TYR A 224 -23.60 2.25 -3.87
CA TYR A 224 -22.94 3.54 -4.06
C TYR A 224 -23.91 4.72 -4.00
N ALA A 225 -25.16 4.55 -4.42
CA ALA A 225 -26.19 5.57 -4.21
C ALA A 225 -26.46 5.82 -2.71
N LEU A 226 -26.54 4.77 -1.90
CA LEU A 226 -26.67 4.90 -0.43
C LEU A 226 -25.43 5.52 0.20
N ILE A 227 -24.23 5.17 -0.27
CA ILE A 227 -22.97 5.82 0.16
C ILE A 227 -22.99 7.32 -0.18
N SER A 228 -23.43 7.69 -1.39
CA SER A 228 -23.58 9.11 -1.76
C SER A 228 -24.56 9.84 -0.87
N LEU A 229 -25.71 9.23 -0.57
CA LEU A 229 -26.71 9.84 0.31
C LEU A 229 -26.20 9.99 1.75
N LEU A 230 -25.45 8.99 2.26
CA LEU A 230 -24.76 9.06 3.55
C LEU A 230 -23.75 10.21 3.58
N GLN A 231 -22.86 10.29 2.58
CA GLN A 231 -21.88 11.38 2.48
C GLN A 231 -22.55 12.76 2.46
N LEU A 232 -23.62 12.92 1.68
CA LEU A 232 -24.36 14.19 1.60
C LEU A 232 -24.99 14.54 2.96
N LYS A 233 -25.60 13.57 3.66
CA LYS A 233 -26.14 13.80 5.00
C LYS A 233 -25.07 14.28 5.96
N GLU A 234 -23.94 13.58 6.05
CA GLU A 234 -22.91 13.83 7.06
C GLU A 234 -22.06 15.08 6.75
N SER A 235 -21.83 15.39 5.48
CA SER A 235 -21.15 16.63 5.06
C SER A 235 -22.06 17.85 5.00
N GLY A 236 -23.37 17.64 4.89
CA GLY A 236 -24.43 18.66 4.85
C GLY A 236 -25.08 18.95 6.21
N ASP A 237 -24.62 18.33 7.30
CA ASP A 237 -25.25 18.44 8.63
C ASP A 237 -26.75 18.10 8.62
N GLY A 238 -27.13 17.11 7.79
CA GLY A 238 -28.51 16.65 7.61
C GLY A 238 -29.34 17.44 6.59
N ILE A 239 -28.93 18.65 6.18
CA ILE A 239 -29.68 19.46 5.21
C ILE A 239 -28.97 19.42 3.86
N ILE A 240 -29.59 18.81 2.86
CA ILE A 240 -28.98 18.62 1.54
C ILE A 240 -29.81 19.31 0.43
N PRO A 241 -29.21 19.76 -0.67
CA PRO A 241 -29.97 20.35 -1.78
C PRO A 241 -30.84 19.30 -2.47
N CYS A 242 -32.05 19.70 -2.89
CA CYS A 242 -32.84 18.91 -3.83
C CYS A 242 -32.17 18.89 -5.22
N GLY A 243 -32.40 17.82 -5.97
CA GLY A 243 -31.86 17.71 -7.32
C GLY A 243 -31.70 16.27 -7.78
N ARG A 244 -31.02 16.11 -8.92
CA ARG A 244 -30.80 14.83 -9.58
C ARG A 244 -29.31 14.55 -9.77
N ILE A 245 -28.89 13.36 -9.39
CA ILE A 245 -27.55 12.81 -9.67
C ILE A 245 -27.71 11.67 -10.66
N GLU A 246 -26.95 11.70 -11.75
CA GLU A 246 -26.66 10.52 -12.56
C GLU A 246 -25.17 10.23 -12.43
N ASP A 247 -24.82 8.99 -12.10
CA ASP A 247 -23.43 8.70 -11.76
C ASP A 247 -23.01 7.29 -12.17
N SER A 248 -21.75 7.19 -12.55
CA SER A 248 -21.09 5.94 -12.89
C SER A 248 -19.58 6.14 -12.86
N PRO A 249 -18.78 5.14 -12.47
CA PRO A 249 -17.33 5.30 -12.44
C PRO A 249 -16.75 5.41 -13.85
N ARG A 250 -15.71 6.24 -13.97
CA ARG A 250 -14.82 6.28 -15.15
C ARG A 250 -14.15 4.93 -15.35
N PHE A 251 -13.47 4.44 -14.31
CA PHE A 251 -12.65 3.23 -14.36
C PHE A 251 -13.28 2.05 -13.61
N SER A 252 -13.07 0.83 -14.12
CA SER A 252 -13.51 -0.40 -13.45
C SER A 252 -12.59 -0.80 -12.30
N TRP A 253 -11.32 -0.39 -12.35
CA TRP A 253 -10.32 -0.60 -11.29
C TRP A 253 -10.09 0.68 -10.48
N ARG A 254 -10.48 0.68 -9.21
CA ARG A 254 -10.26 1.80 -8.28
C ARG A 254 -9.63 1.25 -7.01
N GLY A 255 -8.31 1.16 -7.02
CA GLY A 255 -7.54 0.32 -6.11
C GLY A 255 -6.86 1.06 -4.96
N GLN A 256 -6.78 0.39 -3.81
CA GLN A 256 -5.85 0.70 -2.73
C GLN A 256 -4.99 -0.54 -2.45
N HIS A 257 -3.68 -0.36 -2.53
CA HIS A 257 -2.67 -1.35 -2.15
C HIS A 257 -2.22 -1.14 -0.70
N LEU A 258 -1.98 -2.24 0.02
CA LEU A 258 -1.41 -2.22 1.36
C LEU A 258 -0.31 -3.28 1.50
N ASP A 259 0.90 -2.82 1.79
CA ASP A 259 2.05 -3.65 2.13
C ASP A 259 1.94 -4.16 3.57
N CYS A 260 1.64 -5.45 3.70
CA CYS A 260 1.61 -6.19 4.97
C CYS A 260 2.87 -7.05 5.19
N ALA A 261 3.80 -7.10 4.22
CA ALA A 261 5.04 -7.83 4.34
C ALA A 261 6.04 -7.07 5.21
N ARG A 262 6.28 -5.78 4.88
CA ARG A 262 7.24 -4.92 5.58
C ARG A 262 6.79 -4.58 6.99
N HIS A 263 5.49 -4.43 7.23
CA HIS A 263 4.92 -4.45 8.58
C HIS A 263 3.58 -5.17 8.57
N TYR A 264 3.36 -6.03 9.57
CA TYR A 264 2.09 -6.72 9.73
C TYR A 264 1.02 -5.75 10.24
N TYR A 265 -0.18 -5.83 9.66
CA TYR A 265 -1.36 -5.13 10.13
C TYR A 265 -2.35 -6.12 10.71
N GLU A 266 -2.97 -5.75 11.84
CA GLU A 266 -4.05 -6.55 12.39
C GLU A 266 -5.23 -6.62 11.42
N VAL A 267 -5.94 -7.75 11.40
CA VAL A 267 -7.12 -7.95 10.53
C VAL A 267 -8.13 -6.82 10.70
N ASP A 268 -8.38 -6.37 11.93
CA ASP A 268 -9.32 -5.28 12.20
C ASP A 268 -8.90 -3.93 11.60
N SER A 269 -7.60 -3.69 11.47
CA SER A 269 -7.08 -2.50 10.78
C SER A 269 -7.33 -2.57 9.27
N ILE A 270 -7.20 -3.77 8.68
CA ILE A 270 -7.54 -4.02 7.28
C ILE A 270 -9.05 -3.86 7.05
N LEU A 271 -9.90 -4.41 7.93
CA LEU A 271 -11.35 -4.24 7.83
C LEU A 271 -11.77 -2.76 7.90
N ARG A 272 -11.10 -1.97 8.75
CA ARG A 272 -11.32 -0.52 8.83
C ARG A 272 -10.91 0.21 7.56
N LEU A 273 -9.81 -0.21 6.92
CA LEU A 273 -9.41 0.32 5.60
C LEU A 273 -10.46 -0.01 4.53
N LEU A 274 -10.95 -1.25 4.50
CA LEU A 274 -12.00 -1.67 3.56
C LEU A 274 -13.29 -0.87 3.75
N ASP A 275 -13.66 -0.57 4.99
CA ASP A 275 -14.76 0.34 5.27
C ASP A 275 -14.50 1.71 4.61
N LEU A 276 -13.35 2.34 4.87
CA LEU A 276 -13.01 3.64 4.27
C LEU A 276 -13.01 3.60 2.73
N MET A 277 -12.43 2.56 2.14
CA MET A 277 -12.44 2.33 0.69
C MET A 277 -13.87 2.30 0.14
N SER A 278 -14.76 1.57 0.80
CA SER A 278 -16.17 1.48 0.46
C SER A 278 -16.87 2.84 0.53
N PHE A 279 -16.60 3.60 1.60
CA PHE A 279 -17.13 4.95 1.75
C PHE A 279 -16.67 5.87 0.62
N LEU A 280 -15.47 5.66 0.08
CA LEU A 280 -14.88 6.42 -1.02
C LEU A 280 -15.08 5.76 -2.39
N LYS A 281 -15.95 4.76 -2.49
CA LYS A 281 -16.28 4.01 -3.72
C LYS A 281 -15.08 3.37 -4.43
N LEU A 282 -14.00 3.08 -3.70
CA LEU A 282 -12.89 2.24 -4.15
C LEU A 282 -13.31 0.77 -4.09
N ASN A 283 -12.92 -0.05 -5.06
CA ASN A 283 -13.48 -1.38 -5.28
C ASN A 283 -12.44 -2.51 -5.44
N ARG A 284 -11.15 -2.21 -5.32
CA ARG A 284 -10.06 -3.20 -5.38
C ARG A 284 -9.12 -3.03 -4.20
N PHE A 285 -8.97 -4.07 -3.40
CA PHE A 285 -7.95 -4.15 -2.37
C PHE A 285 -6.82 -5.04 -2.87
N HIS A 286 -5.66 -4.44 -3.11
CA HIS A 286 -4.45 -5.16 -3.49
C HIS A 286 -3.64 -5.42 -2.23
N TRP A 287 -3.53 -6.69 -1.87
CA TRP A 287 -2.95 -7.12 -0.62
C TRP A 287 -1.56 -7.70 -0.83
N HIS A 288 -0.54 -6.91 -0.52
CA HIS A 288 0.85 -7.29 -0.62
C HIS A 288 1.30 -8.00 0.66
N LEU A 289 1.53 -9.30 0.54
CA LEU A 289 1.63 -10.23 1.67
C LEU A 289 3.02 -10.84 1.84
N ILE A 290 3.84 -10.74 0.80
CA ILE A 290 5.06 -11.53 0.64
C ILE A 290 6.13 -10.60 0.07
N ASP A 291 7.26 -10.50 0.78
CA ASP A 291 8.43 -9.74 0.35
C ASP A 291 9.70 -10.30 1.03
N ASP A 292 10.84 -9.62 0.85
CA ASP A 292 12.13 -9.95 1.43
C ASP A 292 12.06 -10.15 2.95
N GLU A 293 11.25 -9.37 3.63
CA GLU A 293 11.22 -9.37 5.08
C GLU A 293 10.23 -10.37 5.68
N ALA A 294 9.25 -10.86 4.93
CA ALA A 294 8.28 -11.83 5.42
C ALA A 294 7.46 -12.50 4.32
N PHE A 295 7.16 -13.78 4.52
CA PHE A 295 5.99 -14.44 3.96
C PHE A 295 4.88 -14.46 5.03
N ARG A 296 3.75 -13.79 4.80
CA ARG A 296 2.69 -13.61 5.82
C ARG A 296 1.53 -14.59 5.69
N LEU A 297 1.25 -15.08 4.49
CA LEU A 297 0.10 -15.92 4.22
C LEU A 297 0.34 -17.36 4.69
N GLU A 298 -0.53 -17.90 5.53
CA GLU A 298 -0.44 -19.30 5.94
C GLU A 298 -0.98 -20.21 4.83
N LEU A 299 -0.09 -21.08 4.32
CA LEU A 299 -0.42 -22.04 3.28
C LEU A 299 -0.19 -23.46 3.81
N SER A 300 -1.19 -24.32 3.66
CA SER A 300 -1.14 -25.71 4.08
C SER A 300 -0.11 -26.52 3.29
N SER A 301 0.21 -26.12 2.05
CA SER A 301 1.23 -26.78 1.24
C SER A 301 2.67 -26.49 1.68
N VAL A 302 2.89 -25.42 2.44
CA VAL A 302 4.20 -24.90 2.91
C VAL A 302 4.07 -24.22 4.30
N PRO A 303 3.61 -24.93 5.33
CA PRO A 303 3.22 -24.34 6.63
C PRO A 303 4.39 -23.70 7.37
N GLU A 304 5.63 -24.12 7.09
CA GLU A 304 6.84 -23.59 7.72
C GLU A 304 7.19 -22.17 7.30
N LEU A 305 6.73 -21.68 6.13
CA LEU A 305 7.13 -20.37 5.63
C LEU A 305 6.62 -19.26 6.53
N ALA A 306 5.29 -19.10 6.60
CA ALA A 306 4.66 -18.10 7.46
C ALA A 306 5.08 -18.28 8.94
N ALA A 307 5.17 -19.52 9.42
CA ALA A 307 5.60 -19.79 10.79
C ALA A 307 7.04 -19.31 11.11
N ARG A 308 7.96 -19.38 10.13
CA ARG A 308 9.37 -18.98 10.32
C ARG A 308 9.65 -17.53 9.97
N THR A 309 8.85 -16.90 9.13
CA THR A 309 9.11 -15.55 8.60
C THR A 309 8.07 -14.52 9.04
N GLY A 310 6.93 -14.96 9.58
CA GLY A 310 5.88 -14.10 10.11
C GLY A 310 6.27 -13.30 11.35
N MET A 311 7.40 -13.60 11.99
CA MET A 311 7.95 -12.78 13.07
C MET A 311 9.38 -12.38 12.75
N ARG A 312 9.73 -11.13 13.07
CA ARG A 312 11.07 -10.56 12.87
C ARG A 312 11.64 -10.01 14.17
N GLY A 313 12.96 -10.04 14.32
CA GLY A 313 13.63 -9.60 15.55
C GLY A 313 14.94 -10.29 15.84
N HIS A 314 15.54 -9.99 17.00
CA HIS A 314 16.76 -10.66 17.44
C HIS A 314 16.51 -12.15 17.63
N GLY A 315 17.29 -12.98 16.94
CA GLY A 315 17.16 -14.45 16.97
C GLY A 315 16.05 -15.03 16.08
N CYS A 316 15.33 -14.20 15.32
CA CYS A 316 14.37 -14.66 14.30
C CYS A 316 15.08 -14.93 12.96
N THR A 317 14.36 -15.57 12.02
CA THR A 317 14.87 -15.81 10.65
C THR A 317 15.28 -14.52 9.95
N ILE A 318 14.45 -13.48 10.11
CA ILE A 318 14.71 -12.13 9.62
C ILE A 318 14.90 -11.21 10.84
N PRO A 319 15.96 -10.38 10.87
CA PRO A 319 16.19 -9.44 11.97
C PRO A 319 15.14 -8.33 12.00
N GLY A 320 15.17 -7.49 13.05
CA GLY A 320 14.22 -6.38 13.24
C GLY A 320 14.42 -5.20 12.27
N VAL A 321 14.34 -5.44 10.96
CA VAL A 321 14.32 -4.42 9.90
C VAL A 321 13.09 -3.51 10.04
N PHE A 322 13.25 -2.26 9.61
CA PHE A 322 12.23 -1.20 9.55
C PHE A 322 11.52 -0.82 10.87
N GLY A 323 12.02 -1.25 12.03
CA GLY A 323 11.48 -0.80 13.33
C GLY A 323 11.06 -1.92 14.29
N GLY A 324 11.38 -3.18 14.00
CA GLY A 324 11.05 -4.34 14.85
C GLY A 324 11.71 -4.41 16.25
N SER A 325 12.54 -3.42 16.62
CA SER A 325 13.30 -3.40 17.89
C SER A 325 14.06 -4.73 18.12
N LYS A 326 14.25 -5.13 19.37
CA LYS A 326 14.79 -6.46 19.71
C LYS A 326 13.85 -7.63 19.35
N GLY A 327 12.57 -7.37 19.06
CA GLY A 327 11.56 -8.37 18.67
C GLY A 327 11.28 -9.47 19.72
N PRO A 328 10.55 -10.54 19.33
CA PRO A 328 9.91 -10.72 18.01
C PRO A 328 8.68 -9.83 17.81
N THR A 329 8.49 -9.26 16.61
CA THR A 329 7.29 -8.53 16.17
C THR A 329 6.84 -8.99 14.78
N GLY A 330 5.54 -8.89 14.49
CA GLY A 330 4.96 -9.32 13.22
C GLY A 330 3.65 -10.07 13.43
N GLY A 331 3.28 -10.87 12.44
CA GLY A 331 2.10 -11.72 12.41
C GLY A 331 2.01 -12.49 11.08
N THR A 332 0.99 -13.32 10.99
CA THR A 332 0.62 -14.13 9.82
C THR A 332 -0.89 -14.03 9.60
N TYR A 333 -1.35 -14.39 8.41
CA TYR A 333 -2.77 -14.43 8.06
C TYR A 333 -3.19 -15.87 7.78
N SER A 334 -4.07 -16.39 8.63
CA SER A 334 -4.66 -17.73 8.48
C SER A 334 -5.69 -17.76 7.36
N ALA A 335 -6.12 -18.96 6.97
CA ALA A 335 -7.26 -19.12 6.05
C ALA A 335 -8.55 -18.50 6.62
N GLU A 336 -8.76 -18.54 7.94
CA GLU A 336 -9.89 -17.86 8.57
C GLU A 336 -9.79 -16.33 8.46
N ASP A 337 -8.60 -15.76 8.62
CA ASP A 337 -8.38 -14.31 8.46
C ASP A 337 -8.64 -13.87 7.02
N VAL A 338 -8.13 -14.62 6.05
CA VAL A 338 -8.37 -14.40 4.62
C VAL A 338 -9.86 -14.46 4.30
N SER A 339 -10.57 -15.49 4.79
CA SER A 339 -12.02 -15.62 4.61
C SER A 339 -12.77 -14.44 5.22
N ARG A 340 -12.41 -14.01 6.43
CA ARG A 340 -13.03 -12.88 7.13
C ARG A 340 -12.86 -11.57 6.36
N ILE A 341 -11.65 -11.32 5.82
CA ILE A 341 -11.34 -10.13 5.02
C ILE A 341 -12.10 -10.15 3.70
N ILE A 342 -12.14 -11.27 3.00
CA ILE A 342 -12.85 -11.42 1.73
C ILE A 342 -14.36 -11.25 1.92
N GLU A 343 -14.96 -11.87 2.93
CA GLU A 343 -16.39 -11.75 3.22
C GLU A 343 -16.76 -10.29 3.52
N HIS A 344 -15.96 -9.63 4.36
CA HIS A 344 -16.16 -8.22 4.67
C HIS A 344 -16.02 -7.34 3.43
N ALA A 345 -14.94 -7.50 2.66
CA ALA A 345 -14.71 -6.76 1.41
C ALA A 345 -15.87 -6.96 0.41
N SER A 346 -16.31 -8.20 0.21
CA SER A 346 -17.38 -8.54 -0.73
C SER A 346 -18.71 -7.88 -0.35
N SER A 347 -19.04 -7.82 0.95
CA SER A 347 -20.24 -7.12 1.44
C SER A 347 -20.25 -5.61 1.09
N LEU A 348 -19.06 -5.05 0.90
CA LEU A 348 -18.82 -3.64 0.58
C LEU A 348 -18.59 -3.39 -0.93
N GLY A 349 -18.74 -4.42 -1.77
CA GLY A 349 -18.47 -4.33 -3.21
C GLY A 349 -16.98 -4.24 -3.56
N ILE A 350 -16.09 -4.64 -2.64
CA ILE A 350 -14.63 -4.65 -2.83
C ILE A 350 -14.17 -6.07 -3.14
N SER A 351 -13.30 -6.20 -4.14
CA SER A 351 -12.60 -7.45 -4.43
C SER A 351 -11.17 -7.42 -3.92
N VAL A 352 -10.69 -8.56 -3.39
CA VAL A 352 -9.34 -8.69 -2.82
C VAL A 352 -8.44 -9.45 -3.79
N MET A 353 -7.34 -8.82 -4.20
CA MET A 353 -6.27 -9.43 -5.00
C MET A 353 -5.05 -9.67 -4.12
N PRO A 354 -4.59 -10.91 -3.93
CA PRO A 354 -3.34 -11.18 -3.25
C PRO A 354 -2.15 -10.95 -4.19
N GLU A 355 -1.00 -10.66 -3.60
CA GLU A 355 0.28 -10.62 -4.28
C GLU A 355 1.27 -11.63 -3.71
N ILE A 356 1.97 -12.31 -4.62
CA ILE A 356 3.17 -13.10 -4.36
C ILE A 356 4.32 -12.51 -5.16
N GLU A 357 5.33 -11.98 -4.47
CA GLU A 357 6.50 -11.41 -5.13
C GLU A 357 7.46 -12.49 -5.65
N ILE A 358 7.69 -12.48 -6.97
CA ILE A 358 8.69 -13.27 -7.67
C ILE A 358 9.17 -12.53 -8.93
N PRO A 359 10.41 -12.78 -9.41
CA PRO A 359 11.41 -13.64 -8.80
C PRO A 359 12.28 -12.93 -7.76
N ALA A 360 12.27 -11.60 -7.71
CA ALA A 360 12.96 -10.81 -6.68
C ALA A 360 12.14 -10.81 -5.38
N HIS A 361 12.51 -9.95 -4.42
CA HIS A 361 11.74 -9.76 -3.19
C HIS A 361 11.43 -11.06 -2.42
N SER A 362 12.36 -12.01 -2.47
CA SER A 362 12.19 -13.39 -2.02
C SER A 362 13.15 -13.79 -0.89
N LEU A 363 13.83 -12.85 -0.21
CA LEU A 363 14.77 -13.18 0.86
C LEU A 363 14.16 -14.06 1.96
N ALA A 364 12.98 -13.71 2.48
CA ALA A 364 12.29 -14.50 3.51
C ALA A 364 12.04 -15.94 3.05
N LEU A 365 11.56 -16.08 1.81
CA LEU A 365 11.34 -17.36 1.15
C LEU A 365 12.65 -18.17 1.04
N LEU A 366 13.74 -17.53 0.62
CA LEU A 366 15.06 -18.14 0.40
C LEU A 366 15.80 -18.49 1.71
N LYS A 367 15.48 -17.83 2.83
CA LYS A 367 15.97 -18.24 4.17
C LYS A 367 15.31 -19.53 4.66
N VAL A 368 14.14 -19.88 4.11
CA VAL A 368 13.42 -21.11 4.46
C VAL A 368 13.71 -22.23 3.48
N ILE A 369 13.73 -21.92 2.18
CA ILE A 369 13.93 -22.87 1.07
C ILE A 369 15.14 -22.43 0.23
N PRO A 370 16.38 -22.58 0.73
CA PRO A 370 17.59 -22.12 0.04
C PRO A 370 17.86 -22.87 -1.27
N GLU A 371 17.26 -24.06 -1.48
CA GLU A 371 17.41 -24.87 -2.69
C GLU A 371 16.83 -24.22 -3.95
N MET A 372 16.09 -23.12 -3.81
CA MET A 372 15.60 -22.32 -4.94
C MET A 372 16.67 -21.38 -5.52
N ARG A 373 17.83 -21.26 -4.88
CA ARG A 373 19.02 -20.66 -5.50
C ARG A 373 19.98 -21.74 -5.98
N ASP A 374 20.75 -21.39 -7.00
CA ASP A 374 21.83 -22.22 -7.50
C ASP A 374 23.04 -22.09 -6.55
N PRO A 375 23.46 -23.16 -5.84
CA PRO A 375 24.59 -23.11 -4.91
C PRO A 375 25.94 -22.87 -5.61
N GLU A 376 26.00 -23.03 -6.94
CA GLU A 376 27.19 -22.75 -7.75
C GLU A 376 27.17 -21.34 -8.36
N ASP A 377 26.12 -20.55 -8.12
CA ASP A 377 26.03 -19.17 -8.57
C ASP A 377 27.07 -18.30 -7.86
N LYS A 378 27.89 -17.61 -8.66
CA LYS A 378 28.93 -16.68 -8.19
C LYS A 378 28.59 -15.23 -8.51
N SER A 379 27.34 -14.96 -8.85
CA SER A 379 26.82 -13.62 -9.06
C SER A 379 26.94 -12.83 -7.76
N PHE A 380 27.06 -11.51 -7.92
CA PHE A 380 27.04 -10.60 -6.79
C PHE A 380 26.00 -9.54 -7.10
N GLU A 381 24.77 -9.84 -6.70
CA GLU A 381 23.64 -8.95 -6.81
C GLU A 381 23.35 -8.29 -5.46
N VAL A 382 22.93 -7.02 -5.53
CA VAL A 382 22.41 -6.27 -4.38
C VAL A 382 21.13 -5.60 -4.84
N SER A 383 20.02 -5.90 -4.16
CA SER A 383 18.72 -5.27 -4.41
C SER A 383 18.73 -3.80 -4.02
N VAL A 384 17.69 -3.06 -4.41
CA VAL A 384 17.63 -1.62 -4.08
C VAL A 384 17.49 -1.38 -2.57
N GLN A 385 16.92 -2.34 -1.83
CA GLN A 385 16.79 -2.37 -0.37
C GLN A 385 18.12 -2.74 0.32
N GLY A 386 19.13 -3.17 -0.44
CA GLY A 386 20.45 -3.52 0.05
C GLY A 386 20.57 -4.97 0.52
N TYR A 387 19.70 -5.87 0.05
CA TYR A 387 19.84 -7.30 0.29
C TYR A 387 20.64 -7.96 -0.84
N SER A 388 21.51 -8.89 -0.48
CA SER A 388 22.05 -9.85 -1.44
C SER A 388 21.24 -11.13 -1.40
N GLU A 389 21.27 -11.91 -2.47
CA GLU A 389 20.68 -13.25 -2.50
C GLU A 389 19.16 -13.29 -2.30
N ASN A 390 18.47 -12.22 -2.72
CA ASN A 390 17.04 -12.02 -2.50
C ASN A 390 16.15 -12.50 -3.67
N THR A 391 16.74 -13.15 -4.67
CA THR A 391 16.04 -13.54 -5.92
C THR A 391 16.07 -15.06 -6.11
N ILE A 392 14.91 -15.67 -6.39
CA ILE A 392 14.83 -17.10 -6.73
C ILE A 392 15.52 -17.38 -8.08
N ASN A 393 16.05 -18.58 -8.26
CA ASN A 393 16.69 -18.98 -9.52
C ASN A 393 15.71 -19.86 -10.33
N PRO A 394 15.20 -19.40 -11.49
CA PRO A 394 14.23 -20.15 -12.30
C PRO A 394 14.81 -21.38 -13.00
N ALA A 395 16.13 -21.58 -12.99
CA ALA A 395 16.75 -22.83 -13.45
C ALA A 395 16.73 -23.94 -12.38
N MET A 396 16.36 -23.62 -11.13
CA MET A 396 16.31 -24.58 -10.04
C MET A 396 14.96 -25.32 -9.99
N PRO A 397 14.96 -26.68 -9.91
CA PRO A 397 13.71 -27.45 -9.80
C PRO A 397 12.86 -27.08 -8.57
N ALA A 398 13.50 -26.68 -7.46
CA ALA A 398 12.81 -26.29 -6.24
C ALA A 398 11.89 -25.09 -6.45
N SER A 399 12.31 -24.11 -7.26
CA SER A 399 11.51 -22.92 -7.60
C SER A 399 10.18 -23.31 -8.24
N TRP A 400 10.22 -24.23 -9.22
CA TRP A 400 9.00 -24.70 -9.88
C TRP A 400 8.17 -25.65 -9.03
N TYR A 401 8.79 -26.46 -8.17
CA TYR A 401 8.06 -27.28 -7.21
C TYR A 401 7.26 -26.43 -6.24
N PHE A 402 7.86 -25.35 -5.74
CA PHE A 402 7.20 -24.36 -4.90
C PHE A 402 6.03 -23.68 -5.64
N LEU A 403 6.28 -23.05 -6.79
CA LEU A 403 5.25 -22.32 -7.55
C LEU A 403 4.06 -23.19 -7.96
N LYS A 404 4.30 -24.44 -8.40
CA LYS A 404 3.24 -25.39 -8.77
C LYS A 404 2.40 -25.85 -7.59
N LYS A 405 2.89 -25.70 -6.36
CA LYS A 405 2.12 -25.98 -5.14
C LYS A 405 1.36 -24.77 -4.64
N VAL A 406 2.03 -23.62 -4.53
CA VAL A 406 1.47 -22.45 -3.85
C VAL A 406 0.49 -21.66 -4.72
N LEU A 407 0.75 -21.51 -6.03
CA LEU A 407 -0.13 -20.70 -6.88
C LEU A 407 -1.56 -21.26 -6.96
N PRO A 408 -1.78 -22.59 -7.11
CA PRO A 408 -3.13 -23.15 -7.06
C PRO A 408 -3.80 -23.00 -5.68
N GLU A 409 -3.06 -23.13 -4.59
CA GLU A 409 -3.61 -22.95 -3.24
C GLU A 409 -4.05 -21.50 -3.01
N ILE A 410 -3.19 -20.53 -3.34
CA ILE A 410 -3.53 -19.09 -3.27
C ILE A 410 -4.75 -18.82 -4.17
N SER A 411 -4.78 -19.32 -5.39
CA SER A 411 -5.94 -19.17 -6.29
C SER A 411 -7.25 -19.69 -5.68
N SER A 412 -7.19 -20.75 -4.87
CA SER A 412 -8.37 -21.29 -4.20
C SER A 412 -8.85 -20.46 -3.01
N LEU A 413 -7.94 -19.73 -2.35
CA LEU A 413 -8.26 -18.87 -1.19
C LEU A 413 -8.89 -17.53 -1.61
N PHE A 414 -8.59 -17.03 -2.81
CA PHE A 414 -8.98 -15.70 -3.27
C PHE A 414 -9.95 -15.76 -4.46
N PRO A 415 -11.27 -15.60 -4.24
CA PRO A 415 -12.30 -15.83 -5.26
C PRO A 415 -12.39 -14.71 -6.30
N PHE A 416 -11.65 -13.62 -6.16
CA PHE A 416 -11.60 -12.55 -7.18
C PHE A 416 -11.06 -13.07 -8.52
N GLY A 417 -10.20 -14.10 -8.48
CA GLY A 417 -9.69 -14.75 -9.69
C GLY A 417 -8.60 -13.96 -10.42
N ILE A 418 -8.01 -12.94 -9.77
CA ILE A 418 -6.79 -12.26 -10.22
C ILE A 418 -5.74 -12.39 -9.11
N ILE A 419 -4.51 -12.76 -9.46
CA ILE A 419 -3.38 -12.86 -8.52
C ILE A 419 -2.20 -12.11 -9.09
N HIS A 420 -1.61 -11.23 -8.27
CA HIS A 420 -0.42 -10.48 -8.63
C HIS A 420 0.83 -11.34 -8.39
N LEU A 421 1.69 -11.43 -9.40
CA LEU A 421 2.93 -12.21 -9.39
C LEU A 421 4.18 -11.34 -9.17
N GLY A 422 3.98 -10.07 -8.81
CA GLY A 422 5.08 -9.14 -8.51
C GLY A 422 5.89 -8.76 -9.74
N CYS A 423 7.18 -9.07 -9.70
CA CYS A 423 8.19 -8.93 -10.78
C CYS A 423 8.94 -7.60 -10.79
N ASP A 424 8.81 -6.78 -9.76
CA ASP A 424 9.55 -5.52 -9.66
C ASP A 424 11.03 -5.72 -9.32
N GLU A 425 11.81 -4.67 -9.59
CA GLU A 425 13.15 -4.42 -9.04
C GLU A 425 14.16 -5.60 -9.09
N LEU A 426 14.17 -6.37 -10.17
CA LEU A 426 15.16 -7.42 -10.38
C LEU A 426 16.60 -6.87 -10.19
N PRO A 427 17.40 -7.42 -9.24
CA PRO A 427 18.70 -6.86 -8.92
C PRO A 427 19.68 -6.87 -10.11
N PRO A 428 20.46 -5.79 -10.31
CA PRO A 428 21.53 -5.80 -11.30
C PRO A 428 22.55 -6.92 -11.02
N GLY A 429 23.02 -7.58 -12.08
CA GLY A 429 24.03 -8.64 -11.98
C GLY A 429 23.50 -10.00 -11.54
N VAL A 430 22.21 -10.13 -11.25
CA VAL A 430 21.60 -11.41 -10.84
C VAL A 430 21.74 -12.46 -11.95
N TRP A 431 22.02 -13.70 -11.54
CA TRP A 431 22.17 -14.88 -12.39
C TRP A 431 23.31 -14.86 -13.43
N GLU A 432 24.07 -13.77 -13.58
CA GLU A 432 25.11 -13.63 -14.61
C GLU A 432 26.19 -14.71 -14.54
N LYS A 433 26.41 -15.29 -13.36
CA LYS A 433 27.42 -16.33 -13.10
C LYS A 433 26.81 -17.62 -12.57
N SER A 434 25.52 -17.86 -12.77
CA SER A 434 24.87 -19.14 -12.45
C SER A 434 25.04 -20.15 -13.59
N PRO A 435 25.73 -21.30 -13.36
CA PRO A 435 25.80 -22.37 -14.35
C PRO A 435 24.43 -22.93 -14.73
N ALA A 436 23.48 -23.00 -13.77
CA ALA A 436 22.13 -23.47 -14.04
C ALA A 436 21.38 -22.52 -15.00
N ILE A 437 21.54 -21.22 -14.83
CA ILE A 437 20.91 -20.21 -15.71
C ILE A 437 21.55 -20.21 -17.09
N GLU A 438 22.87 -20.37 -17.19
CA GLU A 438 23.54 -20.50 -18.50
C GLU A 438 23.02 -21.73 -19.27
N LYS A 439 22.79 -22.84 -18.57
CA LYS A 439 22.14 -24.02 -19.16
C LYS A 439 20.70 -23.72 -19.60
N LEU A 440 19.90 -23.05 -18.76
CA LEU A 440 18.54 -22.65 -19.10
C LEU A 440 18.49 -21.74 -20.34
N LYS A 441 19.39 -20.75 -20.41
CA LYS A 441 19.53 -19.86 -21.57
C LYS A 441 19.79 -20.64 -22.85
N PHE A 442 20.69 -21.62 -22.80
CA PHE A 442 20.95 -22.51 -23.93
C PHE A 442 19.72 -23.33 -24.34
N GLU A 443 19.04 -23.96 -23.37
CA GLU A 443 17.88 -24.84 -23.62
C GLU A 443 16.65 -24.08 -24.16
N GLN A 444 16.44 -22.85 -23.70
CA GLN A 444 15.27 -22.02 -24.03
C GLN A 444 15.57 -20.92 -25.07
N ALA A 445 16.79 -20.90 -25.61
CA ALA A 445 17.29 -19.88 -26.53
C ALA A 445 17.07 -18.44 -26.00
N LEU A 446 17.46 -18.21 -24.75
CA LEU A 446 17.42 -16.91 -24.08
C LEU A 446 18.82 -16.30 -24.10
N LYS A 447 18.93 -14.97 -24.16
CA LYS A 447 20.23 -14.28 -24.30
C LYS A 447 20.55 -13.42 -23.08
N THR A 448 19.56 -12.69 -22.57
CA THR A 448 19.74 -11.72 -21.49
C THR A 448 19.09 -12.19 -20.20
N THR A 449 19.37 -11.48 -19.10
CA THR A 449 18.65 -11.64 -17.84
C THR A 449 17.17 -11.29 -17.99
N ASP A 450 16.85 -10.24 -18.76
CA ASP A 450 15.45 -9.87 -19.08
C ASP A 450 14.71 -10.99 -19.82
N ASP A 451 15.37 -11.69 -20.76
CA ASP A 451 14.77 -12.85 -21.44
C ASP A 451 14.47 -13.98 -20.44
N VAL A 452 15.30 -14.15 -19.40
CA VAL A 452 15.08 -15.14 -18.34
C VAL A 452 13.94 -14.71 -17.42
N GLN A 453 13.84 -13.42 -17.07
CA GLN A 453 12.70 -12.88 -16.30
C GLN A 453 11.40 -13.04 -17.09
N GLU A 454 11.36 -12.63 -18.36
CA GLU A 454 10.22 -12.80 -19.26
C GLU A 454 9.77 -14.27 -19.31
N TRP A 455 10.71 -15.21 -19.56
CA TRP A 455 10.40 -16.64 -19.58
C TRP A 455 9.85 -17.14 -18.25
N THR A 456 10.43 -16.70 -17.13
CA THR A 456 10.00 -17.08 -15.77
C THR A 456 8.57 -16.64 -15.52
N MET A 457 8.25 -15.38 -15.82
CA MET A 457 6.92 -14.83 -15.63
C MET A 457 5.89 -15.49 -16.55
N GLN A 458 6.23 -15.78 -17.81
CA GLN A 458 5.36 -16.54 -18.71
C GLN A 458 5.01 -17.93 -18.16
N GLN A 459 5.99 -18.64 -17.57
CA GLN A 459 5.73 -19.96 -16.98
C GLN A 459 4.89 -19.87 -15.70
N ALA A 460 5.17 -18.90 -14.82
CA ALA A 460 4.39 -18.69 -13.60
C ALA A 460 2.94 -18.29 -13.91
N ALA A 461 2.75 -17.36 -14.84
CA ALA A 461 1.44 -16.95 -15.36
C ALA A 461 0.65 -18.14 -15.94
N LYS A 462 1.31 -19.03 -16.68
CA LYS A 462 0.67 -20.24 -17.20
C LYS A 462 0.16 -21.17 -16.10
N ILE A 463 0.96 -21.39 -15.04
CA ILE A 463 0.54 -22.20 -13.88
C ILE A 463 -0.71 -21.59 -13.26
N LEU A 464 -0.76 -20.27 -13.14
CA LEU A 464 -1.88 -19.55 -12.56
C LEU A 464 -3.15 -19.63 -13.42
N VAL A 465 -3.03 -19.50 -14.74
CA VAL A 465 -4.15 -19.71 -15.68
C VAL A 465 -4.68 -21.14 -15.60
N GLU A 466 -3.80 -22.13 -15.51
CA GLU A 466 -4.19 -23.54 -15.31
C GLU A 466 -4.90 -23.76 -13.95
N ALA A 467 -4.60 -22.93 -12.95
CA ALA A 467 -5.29 -22.91 -11.66
C ALA A 467 -6.63 -22.12 -11.68
N GLY A 468 -6.99 -21.48 -12.79
CA GLY A 468 -8.25 -20.76 -12.96
C GLY A 468 -8.20 -19.28 -12.55
N ALA A 469 -7.01 -18.69 -12.42
CA ALA A 469 -6.83 -17.28 -12.13
C ALA A 469 -6.10 -16.53 -13.26
N ARG A 470 -6.41 -15.24 -13.38
CA ARG A 470 -5.75 -14.32 -14.30
C ARG A 470 -4.50 -13.73 -13.63
N PRO A 471 -3.34 -13.72 -14.31
CA PRO A 471 -2.13 -13.09 -13.78
C PRO A 471 -2.23 -11.57 -13.78
N ALA A 472 -1.61 -10.96 -12.78
CA ALA A 472 -1.26 -9.55 -12.75
C ALA A 472 0.23 -9.41 -12.37
N ALA A 473 0.89 -8.31 -12.76
CA ALA A 473 2.28 -8.06 -12.40
C ALA A 473 2.64 -6.57 -12.54
N TRP A 474 3.76 -6.16 -11.92
CA TRP A 474 4.37 -4.85 -12.13
C TRP A 474 4.87 -4.72 -13.58
N GLU A 475 5.06 -3.47 -14.03
CA GLU A 475 5.41 -3.11 -15.42
C GLU A 475 6.63 -3.85 -15.98
N GLU A 476 7.59 -4.24 -15.13
CA GLU A 476 8.74 -5.06 -15.45
C GLU A 476 8.35 -6.33 -16.22
N ALA A 477 7.23 -6.95 -15.85
CA ALA A 477 6.75 -8.19 -16.47
C ALA A 477 6.31 -7.99 -17.93
N GLY A 478 6.07 -6.76 -18.37
CA GLY A 478 5.82 -6.40 -19.76
C GLY A 478 7.09 -6.30 -20.62
N ARG A 479 8.28 -6.36 -20.01
CA ARG A 479 9.57 -6.29 -20.70
C ARG A 479 9.96 -7.65 -21.30
N GLY A 480 10.95 -7.64 -22.19
CA GLY A 480 11.44 -8.84 -22.90
C GLY A 480 11.28 -8.73 -24.41
N ASN A 481 11.60 -9.80 -25.14
CA ASN A 481 11.58 -9.82 -26.61
C ASN A 481 10.57 -10.81 -27.20
N LYS A 482 9.86 -11.58 -26.37
CA LYS A 482 8.82 -12.54 -26.73
C LYS A 482 7.42 -12.09 -26.31
N GLY A 483 7.23 -10.80 -26.03
CA GLY A 483 5.93 -10.18 -25.76
C GLY A 483 5.57 -10.02 -24.29
N GLY A 484 6.53 -10.16 -23.36
CA GLY A 484 6.33 -10.04 -21.92
C GLY A 484 5.65 -11.27 -21.30
N ILE A 485 5.08 -11.10 -20.11
CA ILE A 485 4.39 -12.14 -19.32
C ILE A 485 3.25 -12.85 -20.08
N GLY A 486 2.62 -12.19 -21.06
CA GLY A 486 1.53 -12.75 -21.86
C GLY A 486 0.34 -13.20 -21.01
N ASN A 487 -0.38 -14.25 -21.46
CA ASN A 487 -1.48 -14.89 -20.71
C ASN A 487 -2.62 -13.95 -20.28
N ASP A 488 -2.89 -12.90 -21.08
CA ASP A 488 -3.88 -11.86 -20.75
C ASP A 488 -3.60 -11.22 -19.37
N ALA A 489 -2.33 -11.03 -19.01
CA ALA A 489 -1.97 -10.43 -17.73
C ALA A 489 -2.38 -8.96 -17.64
N LEU A 490 -2.73 -8.54 -16.43
CA LEU A 490 -2.91 -7.14 -16.07
C LEU A 490 -1.56 -6.53 -15.63
N LEU A 491 -1.18 -5.37 -16.18
CA LEU A 491 0.07 -4.71 -15.80
C LEU A 491 -0.16 -3.48 -14.90
N PHE A 492 0.69 -3.33 -13.88
CA PHE A 492 0.69 -2.19 -12.96
C PHE A 492 1.88 -1.28 -13.24
N SER A 493 1.60 -0.06 -13.70
CA SER A 493 2.64 0.93 -14.04
C SER A 493 2.95 1.83 -12.86
N TRP A 494 4.17 1.77 -12.34
CA TRP A 494 4.54 2.45 -11.11
C TRP A 494 5.71 3.42 -11.24
N SER A 495 6.65 3.18 -12.16
CA SER A 495 7.86 4.00 -12.27
C SER A 495 7.58 5.38 -12.90
N GLY A 496 6.43 5.52 -13.56
CA GLY A 496 5.89 6.74 -14.14
C GLY A 496 4.66 6.44 -15.00
N GLN A 497 4.18 7.44 -15.74
CA GLN A 497 3.00 7.27 -16.60
C GLN A 497 3.34 6.59 -17.94
N GLU A 498 4.47 6.94 -18.57
CA GLU A 498 4.83 6.46 -19.91
C GLU A 498 4.96 4.93 -20.03
N PRO A 499 5.56 4.19 -19.07
CA PRO A 499 5.60 2.73 -19.14
C PRO A 499 4.21 2.10 -19.28
N GLY A 500 3.22 2.61 -18.54
CA GLY A 500 1.82 2.19 -18.64
C GLY A 500 1.18 2.58 -19.97
N LEU A 501 1.45 3.77 -20.49
CA LEU A 501 0.96 4.16 -21.82
C LEU A 501 1.54 3.28 -22.93
N LYS A 502 2.83 2.95 -22.84
CA LYS A 502 3.48 2.01 -23.75
C LYS A 502 2.81 0.63 -23.69
N ALA A 503 2.61 0.08 -22.49
CA ALA A 503 1.92 -1.21 -22.32
C ALA A 503 0.49 -1.17 -22.89
N ALA A 504 -0.24 -0.08 -22.66
CA ALA A 504 -1.58 0.12 -23.23
C ALA A 504 -1.56 0.18 -24.77
N ARG A 505 -0.56 0.83 -25.39
CA ARG A 505 -0.38 0.82 -26.86
C ARG A 505 -0.08 -0.58 -27.40
N GLU A 506 0.60 -1.42 -26.61
CA GLU A 506 0.91 -2.81 -26.93
C GLU A 506 -0.29 -3.76 -26.68
N GLY A 507 -1.39 -3.26 -26.14
CA GLY A 507 -2.65 -3.98 -25.99
C GLY A 507 -2.85 -4.63 -24.61
N TYR A 508 -1.97 -4.36 -23.64
CA TYR A 508 -2.20 -4.77 -22.26
C TYR A 508 -3.33 -3.96 -21.62
N GLU A 509 -4.12 -4.61 -20.76
CA GLU A 509 -4.85 -3.87 -19.75
C GLU A 509 -3.87 -3.36 -18.70
N VAL A 510 -4.05 -2.11 -18.27
CA VAL A 510 -3.12 -1.40 -17.39
C VAL A 510 -3.85 -0.75 -16.22
N VAL A 511 -3.30 -0.94 -15.02
CA VAL A 511 -3.61 -0.12 -13.85
C VAL A 511 -2.48 0.88 -13.64
N MET A 512 -2.82 2.16 -13.62
CA MET A 512 -1.87 3.23 -13.38
C MET A 512 -1.64 3.42 -11.87
N SER A 513 -0.41 3.32 -11.41
CA SER A 513 0.01 3.54 -10.03
C SER A 513 1.33 4.33 -9.93
N PRO A 514 1.52 5.44 -10.68
CA PRO A 514 2.80 6.13 -10.71
C PRO A 514 3.18 6.68 -9.33
N ALA A 515 4.38 6.34 -8.87
CA ALA A 515 4.88 6.69 -7.54
C ALA A 515 4.95 8.20 -7.29
N GLN A 516 5.04 9.01 -8.35
CA GLN A 516 5.07 10.47 -8.29
C GLN A 516 3.71 11.09 -7.92
N HIS A 517 2.62 10.32 -7.93
CA HIS A 517 1.27 10.83 -7.71
C HIS A 517 0.47 10.05 -6.67
N VAL A 518 0.64 8.72 -6.59
CA VAL A 518 -0.28 7.86 -5.82
C VAL A 518 0.43 6.84 -4.93
N TYR A 519 1.73 7.02 -4.67
CA TYR A 519 2.42 6.30 -3.59
C TYR A 519 2.29 7.10 -2.29
N PHE A 520 1.52 6.56 -1.37
CA PHE A 520 1.13 7.19 -0.12
C PHE A 520 2.09 6.90 1.02
N ASP A 521 3.15 6.13 0.80
CA ASP A 521 4.34 6.04 1.67
C ASP A 521 5.30 7.24 1.50
N MET A 522 5.13 8.01 0.41
CA MET A 522 5.88 9.24 0.17
C MET A 522 5.53 10.31 1.21
N ALA A 523 6.51 11.11 1.59
CA ALA A 523 6.34 12.31 2.39
C ALA A 523 5.40 13.30 1.68
N GLN A 524 4.63 14.03 2.47
CA GLN A 524 3.60 14.96 1.98
C GLN A 524 4.11 16.40 1.89
N SER A 525 5.28 16.68 2.50
CA SER A 525 5.98 17.94 2.43
C SER A 525 7.50 17.76 2.55
N GLU A 526 8.25 18.83 2.26
CA GLU A 526 9.70 18.86 2.49
C GLU A 526 10.05 19.16 3.97
N ASN A 527 9.08 19.14 4.89
CA ASN A 527 9.35 19.36 6.31
C ASN A 527 10.18 18.18 6.85
N PRO A 528 11.35 18.43 7.48
CA PRO A 528 12.16 17.35 8.03
C PRO A 528 11.48 16.55 9.16
N LEU A 529 10.40 17.06 9.75
CA LEU A 529 9.60 16.35 10.74
C LEU A 529 8.50 15.47 10.13
N ASP A 530 8.33 15.50 8.81
CA ASP A 530 7.34 14.70 8.11
C ASP A 530 7.72 13.21 8.08
N ARG A 531 6.71 12.35 7.96
CA ARG A 531 6.89 10.91 7.77
C ARG A 531 6.90 10.57 6.28
N GLY A 532 7.66 9.54 5.94
CA GLY A 532 7.64 8.93 4.61
C GLY A 532 8.98 9.05 3.89
N VAL A 533 9.07 8.32 2.78
CA VAL A 533 10.21 8.39 1.85
C VAL A 533 9.97 9.47 0.80
N SER A 534 10.93 9.76 -0.06
CA SER A 534 10.74 10.77 -1.12
C SER A 534 11.61 10.46 -2.34
N TRP A 535 11.76 9.17 -2.64
CA TRP A 535 12.61 8.72 -3.74
C TRP A 535 12.01 9.07 -5.11
N ALA A 536 10.68 9.09 -5.23
CA ALA A 536 9.97 9.48 -6.44
C ALA A 536 9.66 10.98 -6.45
N ALA A 537 9.01 11.45 -5.39
CA ALA A 537 8.56 12.82 -5.21
C ALA A 537 8.16 13.09 -3.75
N ILE A 538 7.84 14.34 -3.45
CA ILE A 538 6.88 14.67 -2.38
C ILE A 538 5.49 14.53 -2.99
N VAL A 539 4.61 13.74 -2.36
CA VAL A 539 3.28 13.46 -2.89
C VAL A 539 2.25 14.04 -1.93
N SER A 540 1.79 15.26 -2.24
CA SER A 540 0.68 15.89 -1.53
C SER A 540 -0.67 15.43 -2.08
N MET A 541 -1.76 15.82 -1.42
CA MET A 541 -3.12 15.56 -1.92
C MET A 541 -3.37 16.31 -3.24
N GLU A 542 -2.79 17.48 -3.38
CA GLU A 542 -2.83 18.29 -4.59
C GLU A 542 -2.18 17.56 -5.77
N ASP A 543 -1.02 16.94 -5.54
CA ASP A 543 -0.29 16.19 -6.57
C ASP A 543 -1.06 14.95 -7.01
N ALA A 544 -1.72 14.26 -6.06
CA ALA A 544 -2.59 13.12 -6.34
C ALA A 544 -3.84 13.52 -7.16
N LEU A 545 -4.39 14.73 -6.95
CA LEU A 545 -5.56 15.25 -7.66
C LEU A 545 -5.21 15.76 -9.08
N ALA A 546 -4.05 16.40 -9.23
CA ALA A 546 -3.69 17.16 -10.43
C ALA A 546 -3.40 16.29 -11.65
N TRP A 547 -3.14 15.00 -11.44
CA TRP A 547 -2.78 14.04 -12.49
C TRP A 547 -4.00 13.51 -13.25
N ASP A 548 -3.79 13.03 -14.48
CA ASP A 548 -4.77 12.29 -15.27
C ASP A 548 -4.09 11.03 -15.82
N PRO A 549 -4.62 9.82 -15.56
CA PRO A 549 -4.02 8.58 -16.05
C PRO A 549 -4.07 8.45 -17.57
N VAL A 550 -5.02 9.11 -18.25
CA VAL A 550 -5.17 9.09 -19.70
C VAL A 550 -4.78 10.45 -20.27
N PRO A 551 -3.77 10.53 -21.15
CA PRO A 551 -3.36 11.77 -21.77
C PRO A 551 -4.43 12.28 -22.76
N LEU A 552 -4.59 13.61 -22.83
CA LEU A 552 -5.62 14.23 -23.69
C LEU A 552 -5.38 14.03 -25.19
N ASP A 553 -4.13 13.81 -25.58
CA ASP A 553 -3.69 13.60 -26.96
C ASP A 553 -3.77 12.14 -27.42
N GLU A 554 -3.96 11.18 -26.51
CA GLU A 554 -4.19 9.76 -26.83
C GLU A 554 -5.39 9.19 -26.03
N PRO A 555 -6.60 9.76 -26.18
CA PRO A 555 -7.78 9.34 -25.43
C PRO A 555 -8.21 7.89 -25.72
N GLU A 556 -7.81 7.32 -26.86
CA GLU A 556 -8.06 5.93 -27.21
C GLU A 556 -7.38 4.93 -26.26
N LEU A 557 -6.34 5.33 -25.54
CA LEU A 557 -5.67 4.48 -24.56
C LEU A 557 -6.55 4.17 -23.34
N GLU A 558 -7.60 4.96 -23.08
CA GLU A 558 -8.56 4.70 -22.00
C GLU A 558 -9.23 3.33 -22.12
N GLN A 559 -9.32 2.74 -23.33
CA GLN A 559 -9.85 1.39 -23.52
C GLN A 559 -9.00 0.30 -22.86
N ASN A 560 -7.70 0.56 -22.70
CA ASN A 560 -6.71 -0.36 -22.14
C ASN A 560 -6.27 0.09 -20.74
N ILE A 561 -6.47 1.35 -20.36
CA ILE A 561 -6.23 1.85 -19.00
C ILE A 561 -7.48 1.57 -18.17
N ILE A 562 -7.52 0.41 -17.51
CA ILE A 562 -8.71 -0.04 -16.78
C ILE A 562 -8.91 0.66 -15.44
N GLY A 563 -7.89 1.36 -14.95
CA GLY A 563 -8.01 2.28 -13.82
C GLY A 563 -6.74 2.64 -13.08
N ILE A 564 -6.89 2.95 -11.79
CA ILE A 564 -5.86 3.57 -10.96
C ILE A 564 -5.74 2.83 -9.64
N GLN A 565 -4.52 2.77 -9.08
CA GLN A 565 -4.27 2.28 -7.73
C GLN A 565 -3.38 3.24 -6.94
N GLY A 566 -3.77 3.57 -5.71
CA GLY A 566 -2.86 4.14 -4.72
C GLY A 566 -2.17 3.06 -3.92
N ALA A 567 -0.87 3.20 -3.69
CA ALA A 567 -0.06 2.22 -2.96
C ALA A 567 0.41 2.77 -1.63
N LEU A 568 0.28 1.99 -0.56
CA LEU A 568 0.95 2.27 0.71
C LEU A 568 1.97 1.17 1.01
N TRP A 569 3.23 1.46 0.72
CA TRP A 569 4.37 0.68 1.18
C TRP A 569 4.66 0.97 2.66
N SER A 570 5.20 -0.01 3.39
CA SER A 570 5.15 0.01 4.86
C SER A 570 6.51 0.13 5.55
N GLU A 571 7.61 0.49 4.88
CA GLU A 571 8.95 0.61 5.49
C GLU A 571 8.98 1.62 6.64
N THR A 572 8.16 2.67 6.57
CA THR A 572 8.08 3.72 7.61
C THR A 572 6.83 3.64 8.49
N ILE A 573 5.98 2.65 8.27
CA ILE A 573 4.68 2.48 8.94
C ILE A 573 4.82 1.46 10.08
N ILE A 574 5.21 1.93 11.26
CA ILE A 574 5.62 1.06 12.37
C ILE A 574 4.41 0.56 13.18
N LYS A 575 3.30 1.30 13.14
CA LYS A 575 2.03 0.95 13.80
C LYS A 575 0.90 1.07 12.80
N ASP A 576 -0.14 0.26 12.94
CA ASP A 576 -1.33 0.30 12.06
C ASP A 576 -1.95 1.71 11.95
N ARG A 577 -1.91 2.51 13.02
CA ARG A 577 -2.43 3.88 13.02
C ARG A 577 -1.57 4.88 12.24
N ASP A 578 -0.31 4.56 11.98
CA ASP A 578 0.56 5.39 11.15
C ASP A 578 0.04 5.46 9.69
N MET A 579 -0.73 4.46 9.25
CA MET A 579 -1.44 4.47 7.97
C MET A 579 -2.45 5.62 7.86
N ASP A 580 -3.09 6.04 8.95
CA ASP A 580 -4.18 7.02 8.91
C ASP A 580 -3.70 8.33 8.28
N THR A 581 -2.62 8.89 8.82
CA THR A 581 -2.05 10.15 8.35
C THR A 581 -1.31 10.00 7.02
N MET A 582 -0.98 8.78 6.60
CA MET A 582 -0.34 8.55 5.30
C MET A 582 -1.40 8.43 4.19
N LEU A 583 -2.56 7.84 4.46
CA LEU A 583 -3.65 7.77 3.49
C LEU A 583 -4.50 9.05 3.46
N VAL A 584 -4.83 9.61 4.62
CA VAL A 584 -5.80 10.71 4.74
C VAL A 584 -5.06 12.05 4.83
N PRO A 585 -5.35 13.03 3.95
CA PRO A 585 -6.51 13.10 3.05
C PRO A 585 -6.28 12.65 1.59
N ARG A 586 -5.07 12.19 1.22
CA ARG A 586 -4.71 11.85 -0.19
C ARG A 586 -5.62 10.80 -0.84
N ILE A 587 -6.14 9.85 -0.08
CA ILE A 587 -7.09 8.83 -0.56
C ILE A 587 -8.41 9.45 -1.08
N LEU A 588 -8.79 10.65 -0.63
CA LEU A 588 -9.91 11.40 -1.21
C LEU A 588 -9.63 11.80 -2.67
N ALA A 589 -8.38 12.19 -2.97
CA ALA A 589 -7.97 12.56 -4.33
C ALA A 589 -7.89 11.32 -5.23
N LEU A 590 -7.41 10.19 -4.71
CA LEU A 590 -7.46 8.91 -5.43
C LEU A 590 -8.90 8.51 -5.79
N SER A 591 -9.82 8.61 -4.83
CA SER A 591 -11.25 8.37 -5.05
C SER A 591 -11.81 9.28 -6.15
N GLU A 592 -11.49 10.57 -6.09
CA GLU A 592 -11.93 11.55 -7.07
C GLU A 592 -11.39 11.23 -8.47
N VAL A 593 -10.08 11.07 -8.65
CA VAL A 593 -9.46 10.87 -9.97
C VAL A 593 -9.85 9.53 -10.59
N SER A 594 -10.04 8.49 -9.77
CA SER A 594 -10.45 7.17 -10.26
C SER A 594 -11.93 7.06 -10.63
N TRP A 595 -12.77 7.99 -10.17
CA TRP A 595 -14.21 8.01 -10.42
C TRP A 595 -14.61 9.05 -11.47
N SER A 596 -14.10 10.28 -11.34
CA SER A 596 -14.52 11.43 -12.13
C SER A 596 -14.20 11.26 -13.61
N SER A 597 -15.19 11.52 -14.46
CA SER A 597 -15.05 11.46 -15.93
C SER A 597 -14.34 12.69 -16.49
N THR A 598 -13.83 12.60 -17.71
CA THR A 598 -13.26 13.75 -18.45
C THR A 598 -14.29 14.88 -18.68
N LEU A 599 -15.59 14.58 -18.62
CA LEU A 599 -16.66 15.58 -18.71
C LEU A 599 -16.79 16.45 -17.46
N ARG A 600 -16.33 15.96 -16.29
CA ARG A 600 -16.41 16.69 -15.02
C ARG A 600 -15.20 16.39 -14.14
N LYS A 601 -14.14 17.20 -14.29
CA LYS A 601 -12.97 17.22 -13.41
C LYS A 601 -13.05 18.45 -12.49
N ARG A 602 -13.03 18.25 -11.16
CA ARG A 602 -12.99 19.35 -10.20
C ARG A 602 -11.65 20.07 -10.25
N SER A 603 -11.68 21.39 -10.17
CA SER A 603 -10.50 22.18 -9.88
C SER A 603 -10.06 21.97 -8.42
N LEU A 604 -8.78 22.20 -8.15
CA LEU A 604 -8.25 22.09 -6.78
C LEU A 604 -9.04 22.96 -5.77
N PRO A 605 -9.38 24.23 -6.03
CA PRO A 605 -10.18 25.03 -5.10
C PRO A 605 -11.57 24.45 -4.78
N GLU A 606 -12.27 23.87 -5.77
CA GLU A 606 -13.57 23.20 -5.56
C GLU A 606 -13.40 21.92 -4.72
N PHE A 607 -12.35 21.15 -5.01
CA PHE A 607 -12.04 19.93 -4.28
C PHE A 607 -11.70 20.25 -2.81
N MET A 608 -10.80 21.20 -2.56
CA MET A 608 -10.42 21.66 -1.21
C MET A 608 -11.62 22.17 -0.41
N GLY A 609 -12.54 22.88 -1.08
CA GLY A 609 -13.80 23.30 -0.47
C GLY A 609 -14.65 22.14 0.03
N THR A 610 -14.65 21.02 -0.69
CA THR A 610 -15.36 19.80 -0.29
C THR A 610 -14.61 19.04 0.79
N VAL A 611 -13.28 18.90 0.67
CA VAL A 611 -12.41 18.22 1.65
C VAL A 611 -12.58 18.81 3.04
N LYS A 612 -12.76 20.14 3.16
CA LYS A 612 -13.03 20.81 4.45
C LYS A 612 -14.21 20.20 5.22
N TYR A 613 -15.27 19.79 4.53
CA TYR A 613 -16.42 19.13 5.16
C TYR A 613 -16.11 17.66 5.49
N PHE A 614 -15.35 17.00 4.61
CA PHE A 614 -14.94 15.61 4.81
C PHE A 614 -13.93 15.44 5.96
N SER A 615 -13.14 16.45 6.34
CA SER A 615 -12.26 16.33 7.52
C SER A 615 -13.03 15.98 8.80
N ARG A 616 -14.24 16.54 8.97
CA ARG A 616 -15.12 16.20 10.11
C ARG A 616 -15.66 14.78 9.98
N VAL A 617 -16.08 14.41 8.77
CA VAL A 617 -16.61 13.07 8.46
C VAL A 617 -15.54 12.02 8.75
N LEU A 618 -14.32 12.19 8.23
CA LEU A 618 -13.18 11.29 8.44
C LEU A 618 -12.84 11.11 9.92
N ASN A 619 -12.84 12.19 10.70
CA ASN A 619 -12.66 12.10 12.15
C ASN A 619 -13.76 11.25 12.81
N GLN A 620 -15.01 11.36 12.36
CA GLN A 620 -16.12 10.53 12.83
C GLN A 620 -15.99 9.06 12.39
N LEU A 621 -15.45 8.80 11.20
CA LEU A 621 -15.06 7.46 10.75
C LEU A 621 -13.87 6.89 11.54
N GLY A 622 -13.26 7.68 12.43
CA GLY A 622 -12.13 7.28 13.26
C GLY A 622 -10.78 7.28 12.53
N TRP A 623 -10.62 8.14 11.52
CA TRP A 623 -9.40 8.32 10.74
C TRP A 623 -8.71 9.65 11.06
N GLU A 624 -7.47 9.58 11.52
CA GLU A 624 -6.64 10.77 11.76
C GLU A 624 -6.16 11.35 10.42
N SER A 625 -6.46 12.62 10.18
CA SER A 625 -6.01 13.31 8.97
C SER A 625 -4.62 13.88 9.16
N TYR A 626 -3.82 13.85 8.09
CA TYR A 626 -2.57 14.57 8.04
C TYR A 626 -2.78 16.07 8.25
N HIS A 627 -2.06 16.63 9.23
CA HIS A 627 -2.01 18.06 9.49
C HIS A 627 -0.56 18.47 9.70
N LEU A 628 -0.05 19.33 8.82
CA LEU A 628 1.16 20.09 9.11
C LEU A 628 0.79 21.22 10.06
N ASN A 629 0.98 20.98 11.36
CA ASN A 629 0.85 22.02 12.38
C ASN A 629 2.01 23.02 12.31
#